data_AF-A0A7S3S4X0-F1
#
_entry.id   AF-A0A7S3S4X0-F1
#
_cell.length_a   1.000
_cell.length_b   1.000
_cell.length_c   1.000
_cell.angle_alpha   90.00
_cell.angle_beta   90.00
_cell.angle_gamma   90.00
#
_symmetry.space_group_name_H-M   'P 1'
#
loop_
_entity.id
_entity.type
_entity.pdbx_description
1 polymer ?
#
loop_
_entity_poly.entity_id
_entity_poly.type
_entity_poly.pdbx_seq_one_letter_code
_entity_poly.pdbx_strand_id
1 'polypeptide(L)'
;MAGRGTDILLGGNPAFMARLYLRTAFAAAAGLSGVTPPRDGFFPRAVSEEAEAAVGRAAARFAQSRAAAAADDDAEGHERAELAALDELLAVAASSAAVFEESVEDEAREALEAVGEEFAEELAPEKERVLQAGGLHVIGTNLHDSRRIDGQLRGRAGRQGDPGSTHFFLSLEDRIFRLFGGDKIKGLLDFMRISEDQPLESGQVTRVVEETQAKVERYYYELRQKLFEFDEVLAVQREDTYRTRAAVLRGSADEVLDTLAAHAAGTASDILKSNLDASGAEATLAKLQQFFPAVPLTAADLEGDGAEERAHAAVQEALRAKAAELDSVRPGLAVESGRFLALTQTDTLWKAHMKAMGYVKDFAGLKAYSGTDPIQVYREEGLRLYEAMQTSLRQNTAFSFFQYQPRSKGA
;
A
#
# COMPACT_ATOMS: atom_id res chain seq x y z
N MET A 1 15.60 -15.15 -4.40
CA MET A 1 14.24 -14.57 -4.30
C MET A 1 13.23 -15.66 -4.57
N ALA A 2 12.67 -16.30 -3.53
CA ALA A 2 11.62 -17.31 -3.68
C ALA A 2 10.29 -16.71 -3.18
N GLY A 3 9.71 -15.85 -4.01
CA GLY A 3 8.40 -15.26 -3.78
C GLY A 3 7.27 -16.27 -3.95
N ARG A 4 6.07 -15.88 -3.50
CA ARG A 4 4.82 -16.59 -3.78
C ARG A 4 4.75 -16.92 -5.28
N GLY A 5 4.62 -18.19 -5.64
CA GLY A 5 4.36 -18.61 -7.02
C GLY A 5 5.54 -19.19 -7.83
N THR A 6 6.76 -19.32 -7.30
CA THR A 6 7.79 -20.11 -8.01
C THR A 6 7.51 -21.60 -7.85
N ASP A 7 7.03 -22.22 -8.91
CA ASP A 7 6.81 -23.66 -9.01
C ASP A 7 8.18 -24.36 -9.11
N ILE A 8 8.48 -25.18 -8.11
CA ILE A 8 9.63 -26.08 -8.18
C ILE A 8 9.14 -27.30 -8.96
N LEU A 9 9.52 -27.37 -10.24
CA LEU A 9 9.27 -28.52 -11.11
C LEU A 9 10.48 -29.46 -11.06
N LEU A 10 10.21 -30.75 -10.87
CA LEU A 10 11.26 -31.77 -10.86
C LEU A 10 11.86 -31.91 -12.26
N GLY A 11 13.19 -31.90 -12.35
CA GLY A 11 13.90 -31.93 -13.63
C GLY A 11 13.91 -30.60 -14.39
N GLY A 12 13.63 -29.46 -13.73
CA GLY A 12 13.69 -28.14 -14.37
C GLY A 12 12.38 -27.70 -15.04
N ASN A 13 12.40 -26.51 -15.64
CA ASN A 13 11.22 -25.92 -16.30
C ASN A 13 11.60 -25.54 -17.75
N PRO A 14 11.29 -26.41 -18.73
CA PRO A 14 11.61 -26.17 -20.15
C PRO A 14 11.04 -24.86 -20.66
N ALA A 15 9.80 -24.52 -20.31
CA ALA A 15 9.13 -23.29 -20.75
C ALA A 15 9.82 -22.03 -20.21
N PHE A 16 10.25 -22.05 -18.94
CA PHE A 16 11.03 -20.94 -18.35
C PHE A 16 12.40 -20.81 -19.02
N MET A 17 13.09 -21.94 -19.23
CA MET A 17 14.40 -21.96 -19.88
C MET A 17 14.32 -21.48 -21.33
N ALA A 18 13.32 -21.92 -22.10
CA ALA A 18 13.08 -21.47 -23.47
C ALA A 18 12.78 -19.96 -23.50
N ARG A 19 11.91 -19.46 -22.61
CA ARG A 19 11.65 -18.01 -22.51
C ARG A 19 12.91 -17.22 -22.19
N LEU A 20 13.74 -17.70 -21.27
CA LEU A 20 15.01 -17.04 -20.94
C LEU A 20 15.99 -17.06 -22.13
N TYR A 21 16.05 -18.18 -22.86
CA TYR A 21 16.87 -18.33 -24.07
C TYR A 21 16.48 -17.30 -25.14
N LEU A 22 15.18 -17.22 -25.47
CA LEU A 22 14.68 -16.25 -26.43
C LEU A 22 14.89 -14.81 -25.93
N ARG A 23 14.64 -14.53 -24.65
CA ARG A 23 14.89 -13.20 -24.07
C ARG A 23 16.34 -12.77 -24.26
N THR A 24 17.30 -13.67 -24.03
CA THR A 24 18.73 -13.37 -24.26
C THR A 24 19.05 -13.16 -25.74
N ALA A 25 18.48 -13.96 -26.64
CA ALA A 25 18.72 -13.85 -28.08
C ALA A 25 18.10 -12.57 -28.67
N PHE A 26 16.88 -12.22 -28.27
CA PHE A 26 16.17 -11.03 -28.74
C PHE A 26 16.84 -9.76 -28.23
N ALA A 27 17.25 -9.74 -26.95
CA ALA A 27 18.01 -8.63 -26.41
C ALA A 27 19.33 -8.42 -27.15
N ALA A 28 20.07 -9.50 -27.45
CA ALA A 28 21.29 -9.41 -28.24
C ALA A 28 21.04 -8.89 -29.67
N ALA A 29 19.99 -9.38 -30.35
CA ALA A 29 19.63 -8.95 -31.70
C ALA A 29 19.19 -7.48 -31.75
N ALA A 30 18.54 -6.98 -30.70
CA ALA A 30 18.11 -5.59 -30.56
C ALA A 30 19.19 -4.67 -29.96
N GLY A 31 20.38 -5.20 -29.60
CA GLY A 31 21.46 -4.41 -29.00
C GLY A 31 21.20 -3.95 -27.56
N LEU A 32 20.31 -4.62 -26.82
CA LEU A 32 19.96 -4.31 -25.43
C LEU A 32 20.98 -4.93 -24.48
N SER A 33 21.54 -4.13 -23.57
CA SER A 33 22.59 -4.51 -22.62
C SER A 33 22.06 -4.94 -21.24
N GLY A 34 20.80 -4.62 -20.93
CA GLY A 34 20.15 -4.94 -19.65
C GLY A 34 19.77 -6.41 -19.41
N VAL A 35 20.14 -7.33 -20.30
CA VAL A 35 19.91 -8.77 -20.12
C VAL A 35 21.24 -9.49 -19.90
N THR A 36 21.49 -9.88 -18.65
CA THR A 36 22.65 -10.72 -18.34
C THR A 36 22.40 -12.15 -18.81
N PRO A 37 23.25 -12.73 -19.66
CA PRO A 37 23.12 -14.13 -20.06
C PRO A 37 23.27 -15.04 -18.83
N PRO A 38 22.57 -16.17 -18.78
CA PRO A 38 22.76 -17.13 -17.71
C PRO A 38 24.18 -17.72 -17.75
N ARG A 39 24.62 -18.27 -16.62
CA ARG A 39 25.93 -18.94 -16.51
C ARG A 39 26.09 -20.07 -17.52
N ASP A 40 27.33 -20.36 -17.89
CA ASP A 40 27.66 -21.51 -18.75
C ASP A 40 27.08 -22.81 -18.16
N GLY A 41 26.48 -23.63 -19.03
CA GLY A 41 25.80 -24.87 -18.64
C GLY A 41 24.46 -24.68 -17.92
N PHE A 42 23.85 -23.50 -17.98
CA PHE A 42 22.50 -23.29 -17.45
C PHE A 42 21.41 -23.99 -18.30
N PHE A 43 21.53 -23.91 -19.64
CA PHE A 43 20.63 -24.60 -20.55
C PHE A 43 21.00 -26.08 -20.63
N PRO A 44 20.01 -26.99 -20.75
CA PRO A 44 20.25 -28.43 -20.66
C PRO A 44 21.03 -28.98 -21.86
N ARG A 45 20.90 -28.33 -23.02
CA ARG A 45 21.61 -28.66 -24.27
C ARG A 45 21.77 -27.44 -25.16
N ALA A 46 22.61 -27.57 -26.18
CA ALA A 46 22.56 -26.68 -27.33
C ALA A 46 21.28 -26.95 -28.14
N VAL A 47 20.71 -25.88 -28.68
CA VAL A 47 19.50 -25.92 -29.51
C VAL A 47 19.87 -26.34 -30.93
N SER A 48 18.99 -27.03 -31.66
CA SER A 48 19.23 -27.42 -33.05
C SER A 48 19.34 -26.20 -33.99
N GLU A 49 19.97 -26.39 -35.15
CA GLU A 49 20.05 -25.33 -36.18
C GLU A 49 18.67 -24.84 -36.63
N GLU A 50 17.65 -25.71 -36.61
CA GLU A 50 16.27 -25.38 -36.97
C GLU A 50 15.63 -24.43 -35.95
N ALA A 51 15.75 -24.75 -34.66
CA ALA A 51 15.22 -23.93 -33.58
C ALA A 51 16.05 -22.65 -33.38
N GLU A 52 17.37 -22.68 -33.60
CA GLU A 52 18.20 -21.47 -33.67
C GLU A 52 17.76 -20.56 -34.83
N ALA A 53 17.45 -21.13 -36.00
CA ALA A 53 16.92 -20.37 -37.12
C ALA A 53 15.55 -19.75 -36.81
N ALA A 54 14.66 -20.47 -36.12
CA ALA A 54 13.37 -19.94 -35.68
C ALA A 54 13.53 -18.76 -34.70
N VAL A 55 14.40 -18.92 -33.70
CA VAL A 55 14.75 -17.85 -32.76
C VAL A 55 15.36 -16.65 -33.49
N GLY A 56 16.26 -16.89 -34.45
CA GLY A 56 16.89 -15.85 -35.26
C GLY A 56 15.90 -15.05 -36.10
N ARG A 57 14.91 -15.71 -36.75
CA ARG A 57 13.83 -15.05 -37.49
C ARG A 57 13.01 -14.14 -36.58
N ALA A 58 12.52 -14.68 -35.47
CA ALA A 58 11.68 -13.96 -34.53
C ALA A 58 12.43 -12.77 -33.87
N ALA A 59 13.70 -12.98 -33.49
CA ALA A 59 14.56 -11.94 -32.92
C ALA A 59 14.83 -10.80 -33.92
N ALA A 60 15.09 -11.13 -35.19
CA ALA A 60 15.29 -10.14 -36.24
C ALA A 60 14.01 -9.34 -36.51
N ARG A 61 12.85 -10.00 -36.52
CA ARG A 61 11.55 -9.35 -36.70
C ARG A 61 11.20 -8.42 -35.55
N PHE A 62 11.51 -8.83 -34.31
CA PHE A 62 11.44 -7.96 -33.13
C PHE A 62 12.36 -6.73 -33.28
N ALA A 63 13.65 -6.93 -33.57
CA ALA A 63 14.57 -5.80 -33.74
C ALA A 63 14.11 -4.82 -34.85
N GLN A 64 13.54 -5.33 -35.94
CA GLN A 64 12.99 -4.49 -37.02
C GLN A 64 11.73 -3.71 -36.61
N SER A 65 10.84 -4.31 -35.81
CA SER A 65 9.62 -3.62 -35.35
C SER A 65 9.92 -2.46 -34.39
N ARG A 66 11.07 -2.51 -33.71
CA ARG A 66 11.51 -1.50 -32.73
C ARG A 66 12.49 -0.48 -33.31
N ALA A 67 13.19 -0.80 -34.39
CA ALA A 67 14.09 0.12 -35.10
C ALA A 67 13.40 1.41 -35.60
N ALA A 68 12.07 1.43 -35.72
CA ALA A 68 11.29 2.62 -36.08
C ALA A 68 11.01 3.59 -34.92
N ALA A 69 11.32 3.23 -33.67
CA ALA A 69 10.96 3.98 -32.45
C ALA A 69 12.12 4.78 -31.82
N ALA A 70 13.31 4.79 -32.43
CA ALA A 70 14.49 5.45 -31.88
C ALA A 70 14.59 6.93 -32.29
N ALA A 71 13.91 7.81 -31.55
CA ALA A 71 14.12 9.25 -31.61
C ALA A 71 13.79 9.90 -30.25
N ASP A 72 14.61 9.65 -29.22
CA ASP A 72 14.52 10.41 -27.97
C ASP A 72 15.88 10.49 -27.24
N ASP A 73 16.11 11.57 -26.48
CA ASP A 73 17.40 11.94 -25.85
C ASP A 73 17.74 11.14 -24.56
N ASP A 74 16.86 10.23 -24.11
CA ASP A 74 17.05 9.41 -22.89
C ASP A 74 17.32 7.92 -23.22
N ALA A 75 18.59 7.58 -23.38
CA ALA A 75 19.03 6.23 -23.72
C ALA A 75 18.68 5.18 -22.65
N GLU A 76 18.76 5.53 -21.36
CA GLU A 76 18.42 4.58 -20.27
C GLU A 76 16.91 4.35 -20.15
N GLY A 77 16.12 5.41 -20.31
CA GLY A 77 14.65 5.32 -20.35
C GLY A 77 14.16 4.49 -21.54
N HIS A 78 14.78 4.67 -22.71
CA HIS A 78 14.48 3.91 -23.91
C HIS A 78 14.79 2.41 -23.74
N GLU A 79 15.99 2.06 -23.27
CA GLU A 79 16.36 0.65 -23.06
C GLU A 79 15.42 -0.06 -22.08
N ARG A 80 14.98 0.61 -21.00
CA ARG A 80 14.00 0.04 -20.07
C ARG A 80 12.64 -0.21 -20.72
N ALA A 81 12.18 0.72 -21.56
CA ALA A 81 10.92 0.57 -22.27
C ALA A 81 10.97 -0.58 -23.29
N GLU A 82 12.10 -0.73 -23.98
CA GLU A 82 12.35 -1.83 -24.93
C GLU A 82 12.40 -3.19 -24.23
N LEU A 83 13.06 -3.29 -23.08
CA LEU A 83 13.08 -4.51 -22.26
C LEU A 83 11.68 -4.87 -21.74
N ALA A 84 10.88 -3.87 -21.32
CA ALA A 84 9.51 -4.10 -20.89
C ALA A 84 8.63 -4.62 -22.03
N ALA A 85 8.79 -4.07 -23.24
CA ALA A 85 8.07 -4.54 -24.42
C ALA A 85 8.50 -5.94 -24.87
N LEU A 86 9.80 -6.28 -24.77
CA LEU A 86 10.27 -7.64 -24.98
C LEU A 86 9.64 -8.62 -24.00
N ASP A 87 9.60 -8.25 -22.71
CA ASP A 87 9.02 -9.09 -21.66
C ASP A 87 7.50 -9.28 -21.86
N GLU A 88 6.79 -8.24 -22.31
CA GLU A 88 5.36 -8.31 -22.67
C GLU A 88 5.15 -9.23 -23.88
N LEU A 89 5.93 -9.07 -24.94
CA LEU A 89 5.85 -9.88 -26.15
C LEU A 89 6.05 -11.37 -25.84
N LEU A 90 7.11 -11.70 -25.10
CA LEU A 90 7.41 -13.09 -24.72
C LEU A 90 6.33 -13.66 -23.77
N ALA A 91 5.68 -12.82 -22.96
CA ALA A 91 4.57 -13.25 -22.14
C ALA A 91 3.32 -13.56 -22.98
N VAL A 92 3.01 -12.75 -24.00
CA VAL A 92 1.91 -12.99 -24.95
C VAL A 92 2.17 -14.25 -25.78
N ALA A 93 3.37 -14.39 -26.35
CA ALA A 93 3.77 -15.53 -27.15
C ALA A 93 3.65 -16.85 -26.39
N ALA A 94 4.07 -16.87 -25.12
CA ALA A 94 3.98 -18.03 -24.24
C ALA A 94 2.58 -18.29 -23.65
N SER A 95 1.59 -17.45 -23.97
CA SER A 95 0.21 -17.60 -23.49
C SER A 95 -0.67 -18.31 -24.52
N SER A 96 -1.84 -18.77 -24.08
CA SER A 96 -2.87 -19.33 -24.97
C SER A 96 -3.69 -18.26 -25.72
N ALA A 97 -3.29 -16.99 -25.68
CA ALA A 97 -4.01 -15.92 -26.37
C ALA A 97 -3.86 -16.07 -27.89
N ALA A 98 -4.95 -15.81 -28.62
CA ALA A 98 -4.91 -15.73 -30.07
C ALA A 98 -4.01 -14.56 -30.50
N VAL A 99 -3.10 -14.84 -31.42
CA VAL A 99 -2.24 -13.83 -32.07
C VAL A 99 -2.55 -13.85 -33.56
N PHE A 100 -2.21 -12.76 -34.24
CA PHE A 100 -2.33 -12.73 -35.69
C PHE A 100 -1.27 -13.65 -36.31
N GLU A 101 -1.67 -14.42 -37.32
CA GLU A 101 -0.74 -15.24 -38.11
C GLU A 101 0.36 -14.34 -38.68
N GLU A 102 1.60 -14.83 -38.66
CA GLU A 102 2.78 -14.09 -39.08
C GLU A 102 3.03 -12.81 -38.27
N SER A 103 2.52 -12.67 -37.04
CA SER A 103 2.95 -11.59 -36.13
C SER A 103 4.30 -11.91 -35.47
N VAL A 104 4.91 -10.91 -34.81
CA VAL A 104 6.16 -11.15 -34.06
C VAL A 104 5.90 -12.10 -32.88
N GLU A 105 4.72 -12.01 -32.28
CA GLU A 105 4.23 -12.87 -31.22
C GLU A 105 4.02 -14.31 -31.69
N ASP A 106 3.59 -14.51 -32.95
CA ASP A 106 3.41 -15.83 -33.57
C ASP A 106 4.74 -16.51 -33.84
N GLU A 107 5.70 -15.81 -34.45
CA GLU A 107 7.06 -16.33 -34.67
C GLU A 107 7.79 -16.59 -33.35
N ALA A 108 7.60 -15.72 -32.35
CA ALA A 108 8.15 -15.93 -31.02
C ALA A 108 7.52 -17.16 -30.34
N ARG A 109 6.24 -17.46 -30.60
CA ARG A 109 5.60 -18.68 -30.11
C ARG A 109 6.19 -19.93 -30.75
N GLU A 110 6.33 -19.95 -32.08
CA GLU A 110 6.97 -21.05 -32.80
C GLU A 110 8.38 -21.32 -32.25
N ALA A 111 9.16 -20.26 -32.04
CA ALA A 111 10.49 -20.37 -31.47
C ALA A 111 10.48 -20.85 -29.99
N LEU A 112 9.50 -20.42 -29.18
CA LEU A 112 9.34 -20.89 -27.80
C LEU A 112 8.99 -22.38 -27.74
N GLU A 113 8.11 -22.83 -28.63
CA GLU A 113 7.69 -24.23 -28.73
C GLU A 113 8.87 -25.10 -29.18
N ALA A 114 9.58 -24.72 -30.25
CA ALA A 114 10.73 -25.45 -30.76
C ALA A 114 11.85 -25.61 -29.70
N VAL A 115 12.25 -24.51 -29.05
CA VAL A 115 13.26 -24.57 -27.97
C VAL A 115 12.74 -25.30 -26.74
N GLY A 116 11.46 -25.11 -26.41
CA GLY A 116 10.81 -25.74 -25.27
C GLY A 116 10.74 -27.25 -25.38
N GLU A 117 10.45 -27.78 -26.57
CA GLU A 117 10.42 -29.21 -26.87
C GLU A 117 11.82 -29.83 -26.73
N GLU A 118 12.85 -29.25 -27.35
CA GLU A 118 14.23 -29.75 -27.21
C GLU A 118 14.71 -29.77 -25.76
N PHE A 119 14.41 -28.70 -25.00
CA PHE A 119 14.75 -28.66 -23.58
C PHE A 119 13.92 -29.68 -22.77
N ALA A 120 12.66 -29.90 -23.12
CA ALA A 120 11.82 -30.90 -22.44
C ALA A 120 12.33 -32.33 -22.68
N GLU A 121 12.81 -32.64 -23.88
CA GLU A 121 13.41 -33.95 -24.20
C GLU A 121 14.65 -34.22 -23.35
N GLU A 122 15.56 -33.25 -23.23
CA GLU A 122 16.79 -33.40 -22.44
C GLU A 122 16.51 -33.49 -20.93
N LEU A 123 15.50 -32.76 -20.46
CA LEU A 123 15.13 -32.70 -19.05
C LEU A 123 14.26 -33.89 -18.61
N ALA A 124 13.57 -34.57 -19.53
CA ALA A 124 12.70 -35.71 -19.20
C ALA A 124 13.45 -36.87 -18.50
N PRO A 125 14.65 -37.31 -18.95
CA PRO A 125 15.47 -38.27 -18.23
C PRO A 125 15.87 -37.80 -16.83
N GLU A 126 16.18 -36.52 -16.66
CA GLU A 126 16.53 -35.97 -15.35
C GLU A 126 15.32 -35.99 -14.40
N LYS A 127 14.15 -35.56 -14.89
CA LYS A 127 12.89 -35.66 -14.15
C LYS A 127 12.65 -37.10 -13.69
N GLU A 128 12.77 -38.08 -14.58
CA GLU A 128 12.56 -39.49 -14.23
C GLU A 128 13.55 -39.98 -13.16
N ARG A 129 14.84 -39.61 -13.26
CA ARG A 129 15.83 -39.92 -12.20
C ARG A 129 15.45 -39.32 -10.85
N VAL A 130 14.96 -38.08 -10.83
CA VAL A 130 14.52 -37.40 -9.61
C VAL A 130 13.27 -38.07 -9.03
N LEU A 131 12.30 -38.46 -9.87
CA LEU A 131 11.12 -39.22 -9.45
C LEU A 131 11.51 -40.55 -8.82
N GLN A 132 12.43 -41.29 -9.46
CA GLN A 132 12.96 -42.57 -8.94
C GLN A 132 13.75 -42.41 -7.64
N ALA A 133 14.40 -41.26 -7.44
CA ALA A 133 15.09 -40.92 -6.19
C ALA A 133 14.14 -40.53 -5.04
N GLY A 134 12.82 -40.51 -5.27
CA GLY A 134 11.81 -40.15 -4.27
C GLY A 134 11.34 -38.69 -4.32
N GLY A 135 11.72 -37.96 -5.38
CA GLY A 135 11.30 -36.59 -5.65
C GLY A 135 11.96 -35.53 -4.75
N LEU A 136 11.31 -34.37 -4.64
CA LEU A 136 11.85 -33.27 -3.83
C LEU A 136 11.77 -33.60 -2.34
N HIS A 137 12.92 -33.56 -1.67
CA HIS A 137 13.01 -33.60 -0.22
C HIS A 137 13.11 -32.19 0.36
N VAL A 138 12.15 -31.79 1.18
CA VAL A 138 12.12 -30.48 1.83
C VAL A 138 12.51 -30.62 3.29
N ILE A 139 13.57 -29.90 3.68
CA ILE A 139 14.07 -29.86 5.05
C ILE A 139 13.67 -28.53 5.68
N GLY A 140 12.83 -28.57 6.71
CA GLY A 140 12.58 -27.44 7.59
C GLY A 140 13.56 -27.45 8.76
N THR A 141 14.27 -26.35 9.00
CA THR A 141 15.25 -26.25 10.10
C THR A 141 14.65 -25.69 11.39
N ASN A 142 13.46 -25.10 11.29
CA ASN A 142 12.73 -24.46 12.38
C ASN A 142 11.24 -24.43 12.01
N LEU A 143 10.39 -24.16 13.00
CA LEU A 143 9.00 -23.77 12.73
C LEU A 143 8.89 -22.27 12.51
N HIS A 144 7.93 -21.88 11.68
CA HIS A 144 7.49 -20.50 11.58
C HIS A 144 6.41 -20.19 12.62
N ASP A 145 6.18 -18.89 12.84
CA ASP A 145 5.13 -18.36 13.72
C ASP A 145 3.71 -18.75 13.27
N SER A 146 3.55 -19.36 12.09
CA SER A 146 2.28 -19.91 11.63
C SER A 146 2.46 -21.21 10.84
N ARG A 147 1.58 -22.17 11.14
CA ARG A 147 1.41 -23.44 10.44
C ARG A 147 1.19 -23.26 8.95
N ARG A 148 0.54 -22.17 8.54
CA ARG A 148 0.30 -21.87 7.13
C ARG A 148 1.61 -21.72 6.35
N ILE A 149 2.61 -21.07 6.95
CA ILE A 149 3.92 -20.85 6.30
C ILE A 149 4.69 -22.17 6.24
N ASP A 150 4.65 -22.97 7.30
CA ASP A 150 5.24 -24.31 7.28
C ASP A 150 4.53 -25.22 6.27
N GLY A 151 3.21 -25.12 6.16
CA GLY A 151 2.41 -25.81 5.14
C GLY A 151 2.79 -25.40 3.72
N GLN A 152 3.13 -24.13 3.50
CA GLN A 152 3.66 -23.65 2.21
C GLN A 152 5.03 -24.25 1.90
N LEU A 153 5.90 -24.39 2.91
CA LEU A 153 7.19 -25.05 2.74
C LEU A 153 7.00 -26.54 2.43
N ARG A 154 6.14 -27.23 3.19
CA ARG A 154 5.79 -28.64 2.94
C ARG A 154 5.23 -28.87 1.54
N GLY A 155 4.30 -28.01 1.13
CA GLY A 155 3.67 -28.06 -0.19
C GLY A 155 4.59 -27.72 -1.37
N ARG A 156 5.89 -27.46 -1.13
CA ARG A 156 6.89 -27.44 -2.20
C ARG A 156 7.20 -28.84 -2.72
N ALA A 157 7.13 -29.85 -1.87
CA ALA A 157 7.24 -31.26 -2.27
C ALA A 157 5.88 -31.79 -2.73
N GLY A 158 5.90 -32.87 -3.53
CA GLY A 158 4.69 -33.61 -3.90
C GLY A 158 3.71 -32.86 -4.81
N ARG A 159 4.22 -31.94 -5.66
CA ARG A 159 3.38 -31.18 -6.58
C ARG A 159 2.90 -32.06 -7.74
N GLN A 160 1.69 -31.81 -8.25
CA GLN A 160 1.09 -32.56 -9.36
C GLN A 160 1.04 -34.09 -9.16
N GLY A 161 1.08 -34.56 -7.91
CA GLY A 161 1.11 -35.98 -7.59
C GLY A 161 2.50 -36.63 -7.67
N ASP A 162 3.55 -35.84 -7.91
CA ASP A 162 4.93 -36.32 -7.85
C ASP A 162 5.24 -36.92 -6.45
N PRO A 163 6.15 -37.90 -6.35
CA PRO A 163 6.72 -38.30 -5.07
C PRO A 163 7.47 -37.12 -4.44
N GLY A 164 7.52 -37.11 -3.11
CA GLY A 164 8.24 -36.09 -2.37
C GLY A 164 8.15 -36.36 -0.88
N SER A 165 9.06 -35.78 -0.13
CA SER A 165 9.10 -35.94 1.33
C SER A 165 9.45 -34.63 2.01
N THR A 166 8.97 -34.49 3.24
CA THR A 166 9.20 -33.29 4.04
C THR A 166 9.61 -33.72 5.44
N HIS A 167 10.70 -33.15 5.96
CA HIS A 167 11.15 -33.44 7.32
C HIS A 167 11.52 -32.13 8.02
N PHE A 168 11.08 -31.97 9.28
CA PHE A 168 11.36 -30.78 10.07
C PHE A 168 12.26 -31.16 11.25
N PHE A 169 13.45 -30.59 11.29
CA PHE A 169 14.35 -30.66 12.43
C PHE A 169 14.09 -29.46 13.32
N LEU A 170 13.80 -29.70 14.59
CA LEU A 170 13.47 -28.66 15.56
C LEU A 170 14.40 -28.77 16.76
N SER A 171 14.83 -27.63 17.29
CA SER A 171 15.52 -27.57 18.57
C SER A 171 14.61 -26.96 19.62
N LEU A 172 14.63 -27.49 20.84
CA LEU A 172 13.93 -26.88 21.99
C LEU A 172 14.51 -25.51 22.36
N GLU A 173 15.71 -25.17 21.87
CA GLU A 173 16.33 -23.86 22.01
C GLU A 173 15.87 -22.86 20.94
N ASP A 174 15.03 -23.28 19.99
CA ASP A 174 14.49 -22.38 18.98
C ASP A 174 13.67 -21.25 19.62
N ARG A 175 13.68 -20.10 18.94
CA ARG A 175 13.05 -18.86 19.45
C ARG A 175 11.58 -19.06 19.83
N ILE A 176 10.83 -19.82 19.04
CA ILE A 176 9.40 -20.09 19.30
C ILE A 176 9.22 -20.75 20.67
N PHE A 177 10.01 -21.77 20.98
CA PHE A 177 9.88 -22.50 22.23
C PHE A 177 10.42 -21.70 23.41
N ARG A 178 11.51 -20.94 23.23
CA ARG A 178 12.03 -20.05 24.28
C ARG A 178 11.05 -18.95 24.68
N LEU A 179 10.34 -18.37 23.71
CA LEU A 179 9.41 -17.27 23.98
C LEU A 179 8.04 -17.76 24.44
N PHE A 180 7.54 -18.89 23.92
CA PHE A 180 6.15 -19.30 24.12
C PHE A 180 5.97 -20.65 24.83
N GLY A 181 7.05 -21.44 24.95
CA GLY A 181 7.04 -22.81 25.46
C GLY A 181 6.85 -22.97 26.96
N GLY A 182 7.10 -21.91 27.75
CA GLY A 182 6.86 -21.88 29.19
C GLY A 182 7.52 -23.05 29.94
N ASP A 183 6.86 -23.52 31.01
CA ASP A 183 7.41 -24.56 31.88
C ASP A 183 7.43 -25.95 31.23
N LYS A 184 6.52 -26.23 30.28
CA LYS A 184 6.41 -27.54 29.61
C LYS A 184 7.66 -27.85 28.76
N ILE A 185 8.15 -26.89 27.98
CA ILE A 185 9.38 -27.04 27.20
C ILE A 185 10.59 -27.11 28.13
N LYS A 186 10.57 -26.35 29.23
CA LYS A 186 11.66 -26.36 30.22
C LYS A 186 11.84 -27.73 30.88
N GLY A 187 10.74 -28.37 31.26
CA GLY A 187 10.77 -29.74 31.77
C GLY A 187 11.28 -30.77 30.74
N LEU A 188 11.02 -30.54 29.44
CA LEU A 188 11.55 -31.39 28.38
C LEU A 188 13.07 -31.17 28.16
N LEU A 189 13.54 -29.93 28.27
CA LEU A 189 14.97 -29.59 28.23
C LEU A 189 15.74 -30.22 29.40
N ASP A 190 15.18 -30.21 30.61
CA ASP A 190 15.80 -30.81 31.78
C ASP A 190 15.90 -32.35 31.64
N PHE A 191 14.91 -32.99 31.02
CA PHE A 191 14.96 -34.40 30.66
C PHE A 191 16.03 -34.71 29.57
N MET A 192 16.16 -33.82 28.58
CA MET A 192 17.10 -33.94 27.45
C MET A 192 18.58 -33.81 27.83
N ARG A 193 18.91 -33.08 28.90
CA ARG A 193 20.30 -33.01 29.43
C ARG A 193 20.88 -34.38 29.82
N ILE A 194 20.05 -35.41 29.85
CA ILE A 194 20.43 -36.80 30.15
C ILE A 194 20.71 -37.59 28.85
N SER A 195 20.29 -37.09 27.67
CA SER A 195 20.35 -37.79 26.37
C SER A 195 20.57 -36.82 25.20
N GLU A 196 21.75 -36.20 25.10
CA GLU A 196 22.02 -35.07 24.18
C GLU A 196 21.99 -35.41 22.68
N ASP A 197 22.26 -36.67 22.29
CA ASP A 197 22.44 -37.05 20.87
C ASP A 197 21.30 -37.89 20.27
N GLN A 198 20.19 -38.08 20.99
CA GLN A 198 19.06 -38.90 20.50
C GLN A 198 17.87 -38.06 20.02
N PRO A 199 17.38 -38.27 18.78
CA PRO A 199 16.14 -37.65 18.32
C PRO A 199 14.96 -37.99 19.23
N LEU A 200 14.20 -36.98 19.64
CA LEU A 200 12.98 -37.15 20.42
C LEU A 200 11.79 -37.44 19.51
N GLU A 201 11.50 -38.72 19.32
CA GLU A 201 10.32 -39.17 18.58
C GLU A 201 9.25 -39.68 19.56
N SER A 202 8.48 -38.75 20.14
CA SER A 202 7.36 -39.08 21.03
C SER A 202 6.12 -38.26 20.67
N GLY A 203 4.97 -38.92 20.61
CA GLY A 203 3.69 -38.25 20.39
C GLY A 203 3.31 -37.25 21.50
N GLN A 204 3.97 -37.28 22.66
CA GLN A 204 3.83 -36.24 23.68
C GLN A 204 4.62 -34.97 23.29
N VAL A 205 5.84 -35.12 22.78
CA VAL A 205 6.68 -34.00 22.34
C VAL A 205 6.05 -33.30 21.14
N THR A 206 5.56 -34.05 20.16
CA THR A 206 4.84 -33.50 19.00
C THR A 206 3.63 -32.66 19.43
N ARG A 207 2.85 -33.13 20.40
CA ARG A 207 1.69 -32.37 20.93
C ARG A 207 2.12 -31.05 21.58
N VAL A 208 3.19 -31.05 22.38
CA VAL A 208 3.67 -29.80 23.01
C VAL A 208 4.17 -28.80 21.96
N VAL A 209 4.83 -29.29 20.91
CA VAL A 209 5.25 -28.46 19.77
C VAL A 209 4.04 -27.83 19.06
N GLU A 210 3.03 -28.65 18.74
CA GLU A 210 1.80 -28.21 18.09
C GLU A 210 1.01 -27.19 18.94
N GLU A 211 0.88 -27.43 20.25
CA GLU A 211 0.25 -26.52 21.21
C GLU A 211 0.98 -25.17 21.27
N THR A 212 2.32 -25.21 21.32
CA THR A 212 3.14 -23.99 21.37
C THR A 212 2.95 -23.17 20.09
N GLN A 213 2.96 -23.82 18.92
CA GLN A 213 2.73 -23.13 17.67
C GLN A 213 1.31 -22.52 17.59
N ALA A 214 0.27 -23.24 18.03
CA ALA A 214 -1.09 -22.71 18.08
C ALA A 214 -1.22 -21.51 19.04
N LYS A 215 -0.46 -21.49 20.13
CA LYS A 215 -0.37 -20.35 21.05
C LYS A 215 0.28 -19.14 20.39
N VAL A 216 1.35 -19.33 19.61
CA VAL A 216 1.99 -18.26 18.82
C VAL A 216 1.01 -17.66 17.82
N GLU A 217 0.30 -18.52 17.07
CA GLU A 217 -0.70 -18.05 16.10
C GLU A 217 -1.80 -17.22 16.77
N ARG A 218 -2.33 -17.69 17.90
CA ARG A 218 -3.34 -16.95 18.67
C ARG A 218 -2.81 -15.60 19.16
N TYR A 219 -1.59 -15.57 19.69
CA TYR A 219 -0.96 -14.33 20.15
C TYR A 219 -0.86 -13.29 19.01
N TYR A 220 -0.35 -13.69 17.85
CA TYR A 220 -0.26 -12.77 16.71
C TYR A 220 -1.63 -12.43 16.10
N TYR A 221 -2.60 -13.33 16.17
CA TYR A 221 -3.98 -13.03 15.79
C TYR A 221 -4.56 -11.93 16.68
N GLU A 222 -4.48 -12.07 18.00
CA GLU A 222 -4.96 -11.07 18.96
C GLU A 222 -4.22 -9.74 18.80
N LEU A 223 -2.91 -9.77 18.58
CA LEU A 223 -2.12 -8.56 18.32
C LEU A 223 -2.62 -7.83 17.06
N ARG A 224 -2.85 -8.56 15.97
CA ARG A 224 -3.39 -7.98 14.73
C ARG A 224 -4.80 -7.47 14.91
N GLN A 225 -5.65 -8.17 15.66
CA GLN A 225 -6.99 -7.71 15.96
C GLN A 225 -6.96 -6.37 16.70
N LYS A 226 -6.13 -6.25 17.75
CA LYS A 226 -5.95 -4.98 18.47
C LYS A 226 -5.44 -3.87 17.55
N LEU A 227 -4.43 -4.15 16.72
CA LEU A 227 -3.92 -3.19 15.74
C LEU A 227 -5.01 -2.72 14.77
N PHE A 228 -5.87 -3.64 14.32
CA PHE A 228 -7.01 -3.34 13.47
C PHE A 228 -8.03 -2.44 14.18
N GLU A 229 -8.37 -2.73 15.44
CA GLU A 229 -9.29 -1.91 16.23
C GLU A 229 -8.78 -0.46 16.38
N PHE A 230 -7.47 -0.25 16.63
CA PHE A 230 -6.89 1.09 16.67
C PHE A 230 -6.93 1.80 15.31
N ASP A 231 -6.70 1.07 14.21
CA ASP A 231 -6.75 1.65 12.86
C ASP A 231 -8.19 1.98 12.44
N GLU A 232 -9.20 1.19 12.85
CA GLU A 232 -10.61 1.45 12.55
C GLU A 232 -11.05 2.86 12.97
N VAL A 233 -10.63 3.31 14.16
CA VAL A 233 -10.92 4.66 14.65
C VAL A 233 -10.30 5.73 13.75
N LEU A 234 -9.05 5.54 13.34
CA LEU A 234 -8.37 6.44 12.41
C LEU A 234 -8.95 6.37 11.01
N ALA A 235 -9.43 5.20 10.58
CA ALA A 235 -9.97 4.99 9.25
C ALA A 235 -11.23 5.83 9.04
N VAL A 236 -12.14 5.87 10.02
CA VAL A 236 -13.35 6.71 9.97
C VAL A 236 -12.98 8.20 9.86
N GLN A 237 -12.05 8.67 10.70
CA GLN A 237 -11.58 10.07 10.66
C GLN A 237 -10.89 10.41 9.34
N ARG A 238 -10.09 9.47 8.82
CA ARG A 238 -9.35 9.60 7.56
C ARG A 238 -10.30 9.66 6.37
N GLU A 239 -11.32 8.80 6.35
CA GLU A 239 -12.34 8.80 5.30
C GLU A 239 -13.07 10.15 5.25
N ASP A 240 -13.52 10.65 6.40
CA ASP A 240 -14.20 11.95 6.48
C ASP A 240 -13.30 13.11 6.01
N THR A 241 -12.05 13.14 6.50
CA THR A 241 -11.07 14.17 6.12
C THR A 241 -10.75 14.10 4.63
N TYR A 242 -10.53 12.90 4.08
CA TYR A 242 -10.16 12.72 2.67
C TYR A 242 -11.32 13.02 1.74
N ARG A 243 -12.55 12.71 2.14
CA ARG A 243 -13.76 13.11 1.43
C ARG A 243 -13.87 14.64 1.36
N THR A 244 -13.72 15.33 2.48
CA THR A 244 -13.75 16.81 2.53
C THR A 244 -12.66 17.42 1.67
N ARG A 245 -11.43 16.89 1.78
CA ARG A 245 -10.28 17.31 0.97
C ARG A 245 -10.51 17.08 -0.52
N ALA A 246 -11.07 15.94 -0.90
CA ALA A 246 -11.38 15.61 -2.29
C ALA A 246 -12.46 16.53 -2.86
N ALA A 247 -13.49 16.86 -2.06
CA ALA A 247 -14.54 17.81 -2.45
C ALA A 247 -13.95 19.18 -2.78
N VAL A 248 -13.04 19.71 -1.96
CA VAL A 248 -12.38 21.00 -2.23
C VAL A 248 -11.42 20.93 -3.44
N LEU A 249 -10.69 19.83 -3.59
CA LEU A 249 -9.70 19.66 -4.64
C LEU A 249 -10.33 19.50 -6.03
N ARG A 250 -11.38 18.69 -6.13
CA ARG A 250 -12.04 18.33 -7.40
C ARG A 250 -13.34 19.07 -7.65
N GLY A 251 -13.89 19.73 -6.63
CA GLY A 251 -15.14 20.46 -6.72
C GLY A 251 -15.07 21.63 -7.68
N SER A 252 -16.22 21.94 -8.26
CA SER A 252 -16.50 23.13 -9.05
C SER A 252 -16.26 24.41 -8.23
N ALA A 253 -16.29 25.56 -8.92
CA ALA A 253 -16.15 26.86 -8.28
C ALA A 253 -17.20 27.08 -7.18
N ASP A 254 -18.46 26.76 -7.48
CA ASP A 254 -19.59 26.94 -6.57
C ASP A 254 -19.45 26.04 -5.34
N GLU A 255 -19.10 24.76 -5.51
CA GLU A 255 -18.90 23.83 -4.39
C GLU A 255 -17.77 24.27 -3.44
N VAL A 256 -16.70 24.87 -3.97
CA VAL A 256 -15.62 25.42 -3.13
C VAL A 256 -16.11 26.62 -2.32
N LEU A 257 -16.86 27.54 -2.94
CA LEU A 257 -17.42 28.71 -2.26
C LEU A 257 -18.48 28.31 -1.23
N ASP A 258 -19.31 27.31 -1.52
CA ASP A 258 -20.29 26.75 -0.59
C ASP A 258 -19.60 26.11 0.62
N THR A 259 -18.48 25.40 0.41
CA THR A 259 -17.67 24.85 1.50
C THR A 259 -17.12 25.96 2.40
N LEU A 260 -16.62 27.05 1.81
CA LEU A 260 -16.16 28.22 2.57
C LEU A 260 -17.30 28.90 3.32
N ALA A 261 -18.48 29.01 2.71
CA ALA A 261 -19.67 29.55 3.35
C ALA A 261 -20.09 28.72 4.56
N ALA A 262 -20.09 27.38 4.44
CA ALA A 262 -20.38 26.48 5.54
C ALA A 262 -19.35 26.61 6.68
N HIS A 263 -18.06 26.76 6.36
CA HIS A 263 -17.02 27.00 7.37
C HIS A 263 -17.17 28.36 8.06
N ALA A 264 -17.51 29.40 7.32
CA ALA A 264 -17.75 30.75 7.84
C ALA A 264 -18.99 30.79 8.75
N ALA A 265 -20.12 30.20 8.31
CA ALA A 265 -21.33 30.09 9.11
C ALA A 265 -21.11 29.29 10.40
N GLY A 266 -20.44 28.14 10.32
CA GLY A 266 -20.08 27.35 11.51
C GLY A 266 -19.19 28.14 12.48
N THR A 267 -18.23 28.89 11.96
CA THR A 267 -17.37 29.78 12.78
C THR A 267 -18.19 30.89 13.45
N ALA A 268 -19.16 31.47 12.75
CA ALA A 268 -20.07 32.46 13.32
C ALA A 268 -20.91 31.86 14.46
N SER A 269 -21.49 30.66 14.26
CA SER A 269 -22.22 29.94 15.32
C SER A 269 -21.35 29.68 16.54
N ASP A 270 -20.10 29.24 16.35
CA ASP A 270 -19.16 28.98 17.44
C ASP A 270 -18.85 30.27 18.23
N ILE A 271 -18.71 31.42 17.55
CA ILE A 271 -18.50 32.74 18.17
C ILE A 271 -19.74 33.18 18.94
N LEU A 272 -20.94 33.07 18.36
CA LEU A 272 -22.19 33.44 19.03
C LEU A 272 -22.39 32.63 20.31
N LYS A 273 -22.33 31.30 20.22
CA LYS A 273 -22.50 30.38 21.36
C LYS A 273 -21.53 30.66 22.49
N SER A 274 -20.30 31.04 22.17
CA SER A 274 -19.26 31.25 23.18
C SER A 274 -19.29 32.64 23.85
N ASN A 275 -19.97 33.63 23.25
CA ASN A 275 -19.82 35.03 23.65
C ASN A 275 -21.11 35.78 23.91
N LEU A 276 -22.21 35.42 23.26
CA LEU A 276 -23.43 36.23 23.29
C LEU A 276 -24.00 36.33 24.70
N ASP A 277 -24.17 35.18 25.38
CA ASP A 277 -24.67 35.13 26.75
C ASP A 277 -23.62 35.58 27.78
N ALA A 278 -22.33 35.31 27.50
CA ALA A 278 -21.26 35.51 28.46
C ALA A 278 -20.68 36.94 28.48
N SER A 279 -20.68 37.60 27.32
CA SER A 279 -19.97 38.88 27.09
C SER A 279 -20.85 39.96 26.44
N GLY A 280 -22.07 39.63 26.04
CA GLY A 280 -23.01 40.57 25.41
C GLY A 280 -22.79 40.77 23.91
N ALA A 281 -23.73 41.49 23.30
CA ALA A 281 -23.80 41.69 21.85
C ALA A 281 -22.61 42.48 21.29
N GLU A 282 -22.15 43.54 21.97
CA GLU A 282 -21.05 44.38 21.49
C GLU A 282 -19.72 43.62 21.44
N ALA A 283 -19.41 42.84 22.49
CA ALA A 283 -18.19 42.04 22.52
C ALA A 283 -18.22 40.90 21.49
N THR A 284 -19.41 40.32 21.26
CA THR A 284 -19.61 39.28 20.26
C THR A 284 -19.46 39.83 18.85
N LEU A 285 -20.03 41.00 18.57
CA LEU A 285 -19.85 41.70 17.29
C LEU A 285 -18.38 42.01 17.03
N ALA A 286 -17.64 42.50 18.03
CA ALA A 286 -16.21 42.78 17.88
C ALA A 286 -15.43 41.52 17.49
N LYS A 287 -15.76 40.36 18.05
CA LYS A 287 -15.15 39.07 17.66
C LYS A 287 -15.55 38.64 16.25
N LEU A 288 -16.82 38.78 15.87
CA LEU A 288 -17.26 38.51 14.49
C LEU A 288 -16.51 39.40 13.50
N GLN A 289 -16.30 40.68 13.79
CA GLN A 289 -15.56 41.62 12.94
C GLN A 289 -14.06 41.31 12.83
N GLN A 290 -13.46 40.65 13.82
CA GLN A 290 -12.08 40.15 13.73
C GLN A 290 -11.95 39.01 12.72
N PHE A 291 -12.94 38.11 12.67
CA PHE A 291 -12.96 36.98 11.74
C PHE A 291 -13.45 37.37 10.34
N PHE A 292 -14.44 38.26 10.29
CA PHE A 292 -15.15 38.70 9.10
C PHE A 292 -15.08 40.23 9.00
N PRO A 293 -13.97 40.78 8.49
CA PRO A 293 -13.86 42.21 8.25
C PRO A 293 -15.00 42.69 7.34
N ALA A 294 -15.61 43.82 7.69
CA ALA A 294 -16.75 44.41 6.97
C ALA A 294 -18.03 43.54 6.96
N VAL A 295 -18.22 42.64 7.93
CA VAL A 295 -19.52 41.98 8.12
C VAL A 295 -20.63 43.01 8.37
N PRO A 296 -21.74 42.99 7.60
CA PRO A 296 -22.82 43.97 7.72
C PRO A 296 -23.73 43.64 8.91
N LEU A 297 -23.18 43.76 10.13
CA LEU A 297 -23.89 43.52 11.39
C LEU A 297 -23.72 44.69 12.36
N THR A 298 -24.76 44.95 13.13
CA THR A 298 -24.75 45.82 14.30
C THR A 298 -25.00 45.01 15.58
N ALA A 299 -24.77 45.59 16.75
CA ALA A 299 -24.98 44.89 18.02
C ALA A 299 -26.46 44.52 18.22
N ALA A 300 -27.38 45.39 17.77
CA ALA A 300 -28.82 45.15 17.81
C ALA A 300 -29.23 43.92 16.98
N ASP A 301 -28.51 43.60 15.90
CA ASP A 301 -28.79 42.40 15.10
C ASP A 301 -28.45 41.10 15.83
N LEU A 302 -27.66 41.16 16.90
CA LEU A 302 -27.31 40.01 17.73
C LEU A 302 -28.25 39.83 18.94
N GLU A 303 -29.24 40.71 19.10
CA GLU A 303 -30.19 40.65 20.21
C GLU A 303 -31.47 39.89 19.85
N GLY A 304 -32.03 39.20 20.85
CA GLY A 304 -33.31 38.49 20.72
C GLY A 304 -33.28 37.28 19.79
N ASP A 305 -34.47 36.74 19.53
CA ASP A 305 -34.63 35.56 18.69
C ASP A 305 -34.19 35.84 17.24
N GLY A 306 -33.56 34.86 16.60
CA GLY A 306 -33.09 34.98 15.22
C GLY A 306 -31.69 35.58 15.03
N ALA A 307 -30.93 35.77 16.12
CA ALA A 307 -29.56 36.32 16.06
C ALA A 307 -28.60 35.44 15.24
N GLU A 308 -28.75 34.12 15.32
CA GLU A 308 -27.93 33.18 14.56
C GLU A 308 -28.20 33.28 13.05
N GLU A 309 -29.46 33.30 12.65
CA GLU A 309 -29.87 33.43 11.24
C GLU A 309 -29.43 34.76 10.62
N ARG A 310 -29.55 35.86 11.36
CA ARG A 310 -29.07 37.18 10.92
C ARG A 310 -27.54 37.20 10.77
N ALA A 311 -26.83 36.62 11.73
CA ALA A 311 -25.37 36.52 11.64
C ALA A 311 -24.92 35.65 10.47
N HIS A 312 -25.58 34.52 10.21
CA HIS A 312 -25.29 33.66 9.06
C HIS A 312 -25.52 34.39 7.74
N ALA A 313 -26.65 35.09 7.60
CA ALA A 313 -26.96 35.87 6.41
C ALA A 313 -25.90 36.95 6.14
N ALA A 314 -25.51 37.70 7.18
CA ALA A 314 -24.51 38.75 7.07
C ALA A 314 -23.11 38.21 6.75
N VAL A 315 -22.71 37.07 7.34
CA VAL A 315 -21.43 36.41 7.03
C VAL A 315 -21.42 35.89 5.59
N GLN A 316 -22.55 35.36 5.10
CA GLN A 316 -22.68 34.94 3.70
C GLN A 316 -22.57 36.13 2.75
N GLU A 317 -23.17 37.28 3.09
CA GLU A 317 -23.02 38.51 2.32
C GLU A 317 -21.57 39.01 2.30
N ALA A 318 -20.90 39.02 3.46
CA ALA A 318 -19.50 39.38 3.58
C ALA A 318 -18.58 38.46 2.75
N LEU A 319 -18.87 37.16 2.71
CA LEU A 319 -18.14 36.20 1.89
C LEU A 319 -18.31 36.52 0.40
N ARG A 320 -19.53 36.81 -0.05
CA ARG A 320 -19.81 37.19 -1.45
C ARG A 320 -19.09 38.47 -1.83
N ALA A 321 -19.11 39.47 -0.95
CA ALA A 321 -18.39 40.72 -1.16
C ALA A 321 -16.87 40.48 -1.26
N LYS A 322 -16.30 39.66 -0.38
CA LYS A 322 -14.88 39.31 -0.41
C LYS A 322 -14.50 38.51 -1.66
N ALA A 323 -15.34 37.57 -2.09
CA ALA A 323 -15.12 36.82 -3.33
C ALA A 323 -15.11 37.77 -4.55
N ALA A 324 -16.07 38.70 -4.62
CA ALA A 324 -16.14 39.70 -5.68
C ALA A 324 -14.93 40.66 -5.68
N GLU A 325 -14.45 41.07 -4.49
CA GLU A 325 -13.21 41.85 -4.34
C GLU A 325 -12.01 41.11 -4.95
N LEU A 326 -11.83 39.83 -4.59
CA LEU A 326 -10.73 39.02 -5.10
C LEU A 326 -10.84 38.80 -6.62
N ASP A 327 -12.03 38.52 -7.12
CA ASP A 327 -12.25 38.30 -8.56
C ASP A 327 -12.09 39.59 -9.38
N SER A 328 -12.29 40.77 -8.77
CA SER A 328 -11.99 42.06 -9.42
C SER A 328 -10.49 42.27 -9.68
N VAL A 329 -9.62 41.65 -8.87
CA VAL A 329 -8.17 41.65 -9.08
C VAL A 329 -7.80 40.72 -10.22
N ARG A 330 -8.38 39.51 -10.23
CA ARG A 330 -8.23 38.53 -11.31
C ARG A 330 -9.42 37.56 -11.30
N PRO A 331 -10.10 37.34 -12.43
CA PRO A 331 -11.20 36.37 -12.49
C PRO A 331 -10.78 34.98 -12.00
N GLY A 332 -11.57 34.40 -11.10
CA GLY A 332 -11.34 33.06 -10.52
C GLY A 332 -10.35 33.04 -9.34
N LEU A 333 -9.79 34.19 -8.94
CA LEU A 333 -8.87 34.28 -7.81
C LEU A 333 -9.53 33.87 -6.49
N ALA A 334 -10.82 34.19 -6.29
CA ALA A 334 -11.53 33.82 -5.07
C ALA A 334 -11.51 32.30 -4.88
N VAL A 335 -11.89 31.54 -5.91
CA VAL A 335 -11.93 30.07 -5.90
C VAL A 335 -10.54 29.48 -5.75
N GLU A 336 -9.55 29.98 -6.51
CA GLU A 336 -8.17 29.50 -6.41
C GLU A 336 -7.57 29.70 -5.01
N SER A 337 -7.73 30.90 -4.43
CA SER A 337 -7.27 31.19 -3.08
C SER A 337 -8.02 30.37 -2.03
N GLY A 338 -9.34 30.23 -2.17
CA GLY A 338 -10.19 29.44 -1.29
C GLY A 338 -9.76 27.98 -1.24
N ARG A 339 -9.59 27.37 -2.41
CA ARG A 339 -9.09 26.00 -2.56
C ARG A 339 -7.70 25.85 -1.95
N PHE A 340 -6.77 26.76 -2.28
CA PHE A 340 -5.41 26.70 -1.75
C PHE A 340 -5.38 26.78 -0.22
N LEU A 341 -6.11 27.72 0.37
CA LEU A 341 -6.14 27.92 1.82
C LEU A 341 -6.82 26.74 2.52
N ALA A 342 -7.98 26.28 2.06
CA ALA A 342 -8.68 25.15 2.63
C ALA A 342 -7.82 23.86 2.60
N LEU A 343 -7.17 23.57 1.47
CA LEU A 343 -6.27 22.41 1.35
C LEU A 343 -5.04 22.54 2.26
N THR A 344 -4.44 23.72 2.33
CA THR A 344 -3.26 23.96 3.18
C THR A 344 -3.60 23.78 4.66
N GLN A 345 -4.74 24.31 5.11
CA GLN A 345 -5.20 24.16 6.48
C GLN A 345 -5.55 22.70 6.79
N THR A 346 -6.26 22.01 5.88
CA THR A 346 -6.58 20.58 6.01
C THR A 346 -5.33 19.75 6.18
N ASP A 347 -4.35 19.90 5.28
CA ASP A 347 -3.13 19.10 5.28
C ASP A 347 -2.25 19.38 6.51
N THR A 348 -2.22 20.63 6.98
CA THR A 348 -1.43 21.02 8.15
C THR A 348 -2.04 20.47 9.44
N LEU A 349 -3.35 20.67 9.64
CA LEU A 349 -4.06 20.24 10.83
C LEU A 349 -4.18 18.71 10.90
N TRP A 350 -4.44 18.05 9.76
CA TRP A 350 -4.49 16.59 9.70
C TRP A 350 -3.15 15.94 10.06
N LYS A 351 -2.02 16.49 9.58
CA LYS A 351 -0.69 16.00 9.98
C LYS A 351 -0.44 16.17 11.48
N ALA A 352 -0.85 17.30 12.05
CA ALA A 352 -0.74 17.54 13.49
C ALA A 352 -1.61 16.56 14.29
N HIS A 353 -2.84 16.30 13.83
CA HIS A 353 -3.75 15.32 14.43
C HIS A 353 -3.19 13.90 14.36
N MET A 354 -2.69 13.45 13.21
CA MET A 354 -2.05 12.13 13.08
C MET A 354 -0.87 11.94 14.04
N LYS A 355 -0.07 12.99 14.24
CA LYS A 355 0.99 12.99 15.26
C LYS A 355 0.42 12.89 16.67
N ALA A 356 -0.64 13.65 16.97
CA ALA A 356 -1.32 13.63 18.26
C ALA A 356 -1.93 12.24 18.57
N MET A 357 -2.53 11.59 17.58
CA MET A 357 -3.09 10.24 17.71
C MET A 357 -2.03 9.19 18.08
N GLY A 358 -0.77 9.37 17.64
CA GLY A 358 0.34 8.57 18.13
C GLY A 358 0.52 8.66 19.66
N TYR A 359 0.50 9.87 20.21
CA TYR A 359 0.57 10.07 21.66
C TYR A 359 -0.68 9.58 22.40
N VAL A 360 -1.86 9.72 21.82
CA VAL A 360 -3.10 9.17 22.40
C VAL A 360 -3.04 7.64 22.48
N LYS A 361 -2.45 6.98 21.48
CA LYS A 361 -2.23 5.53 21.50
C LYS A 361 -1.33 5.10 22.66
N ASP A 362 -0.21 5.80 22.85
CA ASP A 362 0.72 5.53 23.96
C ASP A 362 0.04 5.78 25.32
N PHE A 363 -0.72 6.88 25.44
CA PHE A 363 -1.49 7.21 26.63
C PHE A 363 -2.56 6.15 26.95
N ALA A 364 -3.31 5.70 25.95
CA ALA A 364 -4.28 4.63 26.08
C ALA A 364 -3.62 3.32 26.54
N GLY A 365 -2.43 3.01 26.02
CA GLY A 365 -1.61 1.89 26.48
C GLY A 365 -1.24 1.98 27.96
N LEU A 366 -0.95 3.18 28.47
CA LEU A 366 -0.68 3.41 29.89
C LEU A 366 -1.95 3.24 30.75
N LYS A 367 -3.12 3.62 30.25
CA LYS A 367 -4.41 3.43 30.95
C LYS A 367 -4.80 1.95 31.09
N ALA A 368 -4.27 1.08 30.24
CA ALA A 368 -4.41 -0.38 30.39
C ALA A 368 -3.98 -0.87 31.78
N TYR A 369 -2.94 -0.27 32.37
CA TYR A 369 -2.45 -0.63 33.71
C TYR A 369 -3.43 -0.28 34.83
N SER A 370 -4.37 0.64 34.59
CA SER A 370 -5.44 0.99 35.52
C SER A 370 -6.71 0.16 35.33
N GLY A 371 -6.67 -0.89 34.49
CA GLY A 371 -7.83 -1.75 34.21
C GLY A 371 -8.87 -1.14 33.27
N THR A 372 -8.57 0.01 32.64
CA THR A 372 -9.42 0.62 31.61
C THR A 372 -9.11 0.02 30.25
N ASP A 373 -10.13 -0.16 29.41
CA ASP A 373 -9.95 -0.62 28.05
C ASP A 373 -9.23 0.45 27.20
N PRO A 374 -8.01 0.18 26.68
CA PRO A 374 -7.26 1.14 25.88
C PRO A 374 -8.00 1.59 24.62
N ILE A 375 -8.79 0.72 23.99
CA ILE A 375 -9.46 1.11 22.75
C ILE A 375 -10.55 2.15 23.02
N GLN A 376 -11.23 2.05 24.15
CA GLN A 376 -12.24 3.02 24.56
C GLN A 376 -11.60 4.38 24.81
N VAL A 377 -10.50 4.43 25.57
CA VAL A 377 -9.75 5.66 25.83
C VAL A 377 -9.27 6.30 24.52
N TYR A 378 -8.76 5.47 23.61
CA TYR A 378 -8.29 5.93 22.30
C TYR A 378 -9.42 6.50 21.43
N ARG A 379 -10.61 5.88 21.46
CA ARG A 379 -11.81 6.36 20.76
C ARG A 379 -12.28 7.70 21.32
N GLU A 380 -12.42 7.81 22.63
CA GLU A 380 -12.91 9.02 23.30
C GLU A 380 -11.97 10.20 23.10
N GLU A 381 -10.69 10.02 23.42
CA GLU A 381 -9.70 11.09 23.30
C GLU A 381 -9.40 11.41 21.83
N GLY A 382 -9.38 10.40 20.97
CA GLY A 382 -9.21 10.58 19.53
C GLY A 382 -10.35 11.36 18.89
N LEU A 383 -11.60 11.11 19.29
CA LEU A 383 -12.75 11.88 18.85
C LEU A 383 -12.67 13.34 19.33
N ARG A 384 -12.33 13.54 20.60
CA ARG A 384 -12.17 14.89 21.17
C ARG A 384 -11.13 15.72 20.41
N LEU A 385 -9.98 15.14 20.08
CA LEU A 385 -8.96 15.80 19.28
C LEU A 385 -9.40 16.04 17.84
N TYR A 386 -10.13 15.09 17.25
CA TYR A 386 -10.67 15.22 15.89
C TYR A 386 -11.68 16.37 15.79
N GLU A 387 -12.63 16.47 16.72
CA GLU A 387 -13.61 17.56 16.77
C GLU A 387 -12.94 18.93 16.96
N ALA A 388 -11.92 19.01 17.82
CA ALA A 388 -11.12 20.21 18.00
C ALA A 388 -10.34 20.59 16.72
N MET A 389 -9.79 19.59 16.02
CA MET A 389 -9.13 19.79 14.73
C MET A 389 -10.12 20.31 13.68
N GLN A 390 -11.29 19.69 13.55
CA GLN A 390 -12.33 20.11 12.61
C GLN A 390 -12.81 21.54 12.89
N THR A 391 -12.95 21.91 14.16
CA THR A 391 -13.29 23.28 14.57
C THR A 391 -12.19 24.26 14.17
N SER A 392 -10.94 23.91 14.46
CA SER A 392 -9.77 24.71 14.06
C SER A 392 -9.66 24.85 12.54
N LEU A 393 -10.00 23.79 11.78
CA LEU A 393 -10.01 23.80 10.32
C LEU A 393 -11.01 24.81 9.77
N ARG A 394 -12.26 24.79 10.26
CA ARG A 394 -13.29 25.75 9.84
C ARG A 394 -12.85 27.19 10.15
N GLN A 395 -12.42 27.44 11.39
CA GLN A 395 -12.03 28.76 11.86
C GLN A 395 -10.81 29.31 11.11
N ASN A 396 -9.74 28.51 10.97
CA ASN A 396 -8.53 28.92 10.27
C ASN A 396 -8.77 29.15 8.78
N THR A 397 -9.60 28.32 8.14
CA THR A 397 -9.92 28.48 6.72
C THR A 397 -10.73 29.75 6.49
N ALA A 398 -11.78 29.97 7.28
CA ALA A 398 -12.59 31.19 7.21
C ALA A 398 -11.72 32.42 7.47
N PHE A 399 -11.01 32.46 8.59
CA PHE A 399 -10.13 33.58 8.95
C PHE A 399 -9.08 33.86 7.86
N SER A 400 -8.39 32.84 7.38
CA SER A 400 -7.35 33.00 6.35
C SER A 400 -7.91 33.53 5.04
N PHE A 401 -9.12 33.11 4.65
CA PHE A 401 -9.77 33.58 3.42
C PHE A 401 -10.15 35.06 3.51
N PHE A 402 -10.76 35.48 4.63
CA PHE A 402 -11.16 36.86 4.83
C PHE A 402 -9.95 37.82 4.98
N GLN A 403 -8.88 37.36 5.62
CA GLN A 403 -7.63 38.13 5.78
C GLN A 403 -6.73 38.07 4.55
N TYR A 404 -7.03 37.22 3.56
CA TYR A 404 -6.21 37.09 2.37
C TYR A 404 -6.20 38.40 1.57
N GLN A 405 -5.00 38.90 1.33
CA GLN A 405 -4.73 40.03 0.45
C GLN A 405 -3.83 39.55 -0.69
N PRO A 406 -4.28 39.66 -1.96
CA PRO A 406 -3.42 39.34 -3.07
C PRO A 406 -2.22 40.27 -3.06
N ARG A 407 -1.01 39.71 -3.19
CA ARG A 407 0.17 40.54 -3.43
C ARG A 407 -0.06 41.29 -4.73
N SER A 408 -0.19 42.62 -4.64
CA SER A 408 -0.07 43.44 -5.83
C SER A 408 1.29 43.13 -6.45
N LYS A 409 1.32 42.74 -7.72
CA LYS A 409 2.55 42.93 -8.48
C LYS A 409 2.82 44.42 -8.41
N GLY A 410 3.87 44.79 -7.67
CA GLY A 410 4.27 46.17 -7.52
C GLY A 410 4.40 46.85 -8.88
N ALA A 411 4.03 48.13 -8.87
CA ALA A 411 4.45 49.14 -9.82
C ALA A 411 5.96 49.16 -10.06
#